data_AF-A0A0R3R1W3-F1
#
_entry.id   AF-A0A0R3R1W3-F1
#
_cell.length_a   1.000
_cell.length_b   1.000
_cell.length_c   1.000
_cell.angle_alpha   90.00
_cell.angle_beta   90.00
_cell.angle_gamma   90.00
#
_symmetry.space_group_name_H-M   'P 1'
#
loop_
_entity.id
_entity.type
_entity.pdbx_description
1 polymer ?
#
loop_
_entity_poly.entity_id
_entity_poly.type
_entity_poly.pdbx_seq_one_letter_code
_entity_poly.pdbx_strand_id
1 'polypeptide(L)'
;MIPQTSAVYQFEQLKQKKETMEHGIHLFARKMNQGLKFLQERHLIGTKPEDIATFFHNEDRLDKTVVGDYLGDGDDFNKRVMYAYVDQMDFSGRDFVTALRLFLDGFRLPGEAQKIDRLMEKFASRYCECNPNLGLFASADTAYVLAYSIIMLTTDLHSPQVRNKMTKEQYISMNRGINDQSDLPQEYLSDIYDEIAGREIKMKPGLNKLPKQNATATSERQRKLLQNVELAAMAQTARALMEAASHYEAEFTSASHCEHVRPMF
;
A
#
# COMPACT_ATOMS: atom_id res chain seq x y z
N MET A 1 -12.98 -2.98 -55.42
CA MET A 1 -11.72 -2.54 -54.76
C MET A 1 -11.97 -2.54 -53.26
N ILE A 2 -11.28 -3.40 -52.52
CA ILE A 2 -11.41 -3.57 -51.06
C ILE A 2 -10.52 -2.51 -50.37
N PRO A 3 -10.94 -1.82 -49.30
CA PRO A 3 -10.20 -0.72 -48.71
C PRO A 3 -9.01 -1.21 -47.89
N GLN A 4 -7.88 -1.53 -48.54
CA GLN A 4 -6.62 -1.88 -47.85
C GLN A 4 -5.99 -0.68 -47.11
N THR A 5 -6.37 0.56 -47.43
CA THR A 5 -5.80 1.78 -46.86
C THR A 5 -6.24 2.07 -45.42
N SER A 6 -7.44 1.63 -45.02
CA SER A 6 -7.99 1.91 -43.68
C SER A 6 -7.33 1.08 -42.58
N ALA A 7 -7.03 -0.19 -42.86
CA ALA A 7 -6.45 -1.11 -41.88
C ALA A 7 -4.96 -0.80 -41.60
N VAL A 8 -4.20 -0.45 -42.63
CA VAL A 8 -2.79 -0.03 -42.49
C VAL A 8 -2.69 1.27 -41.70
N TYR A 9 -3.55 2.25 -41.98
CA TYR A 9 -3.59 3.51 -41.25
C TYR A 9 -3.99 3.33 -39.77
N GLN A 10 -5.00 2.50 -39.49
CA GLN A 10 -5.37 2.14 -38.12
C GLN A 10 -4.23 1.42 -37.38
N PHE A 11 -3.53 0.52 -38.06
CA PHE A 11 -2.37 -0.19 -37.50
C PHE A 11 -1.22 0.77 -37.16
N GLU A 12 -0.92 1.74 -38.03
CA GLU A 12 0.09 2.77 -37.78
C GLU A 12 -0.28 3.67 -36.60
N GLN A 13 -1.55 4.07 -36.48
CA GLN A 13 -2.03 4.84 -35.33
C GLN A 13 -1.91 4.07 -34.02
N LEU A 14 -2.29 2.78 -34.00
CA LEU A 14 -2.16 1.92 -32.83
C LEU A 14 -0.69 1.73 -32.43
N LYS A 15 0.19 1.55 -33.42
CA LYS A 15 1.63 1.45 -33.20
C LYS A 15 2.19 2.74 -32.59
N GLN A 16 1.87 3.90 -33.17
CA GLN A 16 2.31 5.19 -32.66
C GLN A 16 1.79 5.46 -31.24
N LYS A 17 0.52 5.12 -30.97
CA LYS A 17 -0.08 5.23 -29.63
C LYS A 17 0.67 4.36 -28.62
N LYS A 18 1.03 3.13 -29.00
CA LYS A 18 1.79 2.19 -28.15
C LYS A 18 3.20 2.70 -27.85
N GLU A 19 3.91 3.20 -28.87
CA GLU A 19 5.25 3.78 -28.71
C GLU A 19 5.22 5.03 -27.80
N THR A 20 4.20 5.87 -27.97
CA THR A 20 4.01 7.05 -27.12
C THR A 20 3.72 6.66 -25.67
N MET A 21 2.87 5.64 -25.46
CA MET A 21 2.60 5.10 -24.12
C MET A 21 3.87 4.56 -23.46
N GLU A 22 4.66 3.78 -24.19
CA GLU A 22 5.92 3.22 -23.70
C GLU A 22 6.93 4.32 -23.31
N HIS A 23 7.03 5.37 -24.12
CA HIS A 23 7.83 6.54 -23.78
C HIS A 23 7.35 7.22 -22.49
N GLY A 24 6.04 7.39 -22.33
CA GLY A 24 5.44 7.98 -21.13
C GLY A 24 5.68 7.14 -19.87
N ILE A 25 5.58 5.82 -19.96
CA ILE A 25 5.90 4.88 -18.88
C ILE A 25 7.38 4.99 -18.48
N HIS A 26 8.29 5.04 -19.45
CA HIS A 26 9.71 5.25 -19.18
C HIS A 26 10.01 6.61 -18.54
N LEU A 27 9.27 7.65 -18.95
CA LEU A 27 9.39 8.97 -18.34
C LEU A 27 8.84 8.99 -16.92
N PHE A 28 7.71 8.33 -16.66
CA PHE A 28 7.12 8.17 -15.32
C PHE A 28 8.12 7.50 -14.37
N ALA A 29 8.76 6.41 -14.81
CA ALA A 29 9.76 5.69 -14.03
C ALA A 29 11.02 6.51 -13.67
N ARG A 30 11.26 7.64 -14.35
CA ARG A 30 12.40 8.54 -14.10
C ARG A 30 11.98 9.83 -13.39
N LYS A 31 10.81 10.35 -13.73
CA LYS A 31 10.26 11.64 -13.31
C LYS A 31 8.73 11.53 -13.30
N MET A 32 8.18 11.02 -12.20
CA MET A 32 6.76 10.68 -12.06
C MET A 32 5.81 11.76 -12.61
N ASN A 33 5.93 12.98 -12.11
CA ASN A 33 5.06 14.10 -12.51
C ASN A 33 5.20 14.47 -14.00
N GLN A 34 6.41 14.38 -14.57
CA GLN A 34 6.62 14.67 -15.99
C GLN A 34 6.07 13.55 -16.88
N GLY A 35 6.16 12.29 -16.43
CA GLY A 35 5.60 11.14 -17.14
C GLY A 35 4.08 11.19 -17.21
N LEU A 36 3.41 11.44 -16.08
CA LEU A 36 1.96 11.59 -16.04
C LEU A 36 1.49 12.77 -16.90
N LYS A 37 2.14 13.93 -16.76
CA LYS A 37 1.82 15.12 -17.57
C LYS A 37 1.98 14.85 -19.07
N PHE A 38 3.05 14.18 -19.48
CA PHE A 38 3.25 13.80 -20.88
C PHE A 38 2.13 12.89 -21.40
N LEU A 39 1.75 11.88 -20.63
CA LEU A 39 0.66 10.96 -21.00
C LEU A 39 -0.69 11.70 -21.09
N GLN A 40 -0.94 12.66 -20.21
CA GLN A 40 -2.14 13.51 -20.20
C GLN A 40 -2.21 14.45 -21.41
N GLU A 41 -1.11 15.14 -21.73
CA GLU A 41 -1.01 16.03 -22.91
C GLU A 41 -1.18 15.27 -24.23
N ARG A 42 -0.87 13.98 -24.25
CA ARG A 42 -1.09 13.08 -25.40
C ARG A 42 -2.47 12.41 -25.39
N HIS A 43 -3.33 12.77 -24.44
CA HIS A 43 -4.67 12.20 -24.25
C HIS A 43 -4.66 10.66 -24.11
N LEU A 44 -3.59 10.11 -23.53
CA LEU A 44 -3.44 8.67 -23.28
C LEU A 44 -4.04 8.27 -21.92
N ILE A 45 -4.01 9.19 -20.96
CA ILE A 45 -4.65 9.05 -19.64
C ILE A 45 -5.39 10.36 -19.30
N GLY A 46 -6.38 10.29 -18.41
CA GLY A 46 -7.09 11.46 -17.93
C GLY A 46 -6.32 12.24 -16.86
N THR A 47 -6.86 13.41 -16.49
CA THR A 47 -6.22 14.31 -15.52
C THR A 47 -6.75 14.17 -14.10
N LYS A 48 -7.87 13.45 -13.92
CA LYS A 48 -8.47 13.29 -12.60
C LYS A 48 -7.75 12.19 -11.81
N PRO A 49 -7.78 12.24 -10.46
CA PRO A 49 -7.17 11.21 -9.64
C PRO A 49 -7.63 9.79 -9.98
N GLU A 50 -8.91 9.63 -10.31
CA GLU A 50 -9.54 8.35 -10.65
C GLU A 50 -9.01 7.78 -11.97
N ASP A 51 -8.68 8.65 -12.94
CA ASP A 51 -8.11 8.25 -14.22
C ASP A 51 -6.68 7.75 -14.05
N ILE A 52 -5.89 8.39 -13.19
CA ILE A 52 -4.50 8.00 -12.87
C ILE A 52 -4.50 6.69 -12.07
N ALA A 53 -5.42 6.56 -11.11
CA ALA A 53 -5.62 5.31 -10.38
C ALA A 53 -5.98 4.15 -11.33
N THR A 54 -6.90 4.38 -12.27
CA THR A 54 -7.27 3.40 -13.30
C THR A 54 -6.07 3.02 -14.17
N PHE A 55 -5.24 4.00 -14.54
CA PHE A 55 -4.00 3.75 -15.28
C PHE A 55 -3.03 2.87 -14.48
N PHE A 56 -2.85 3.12 -13.18
CA PHE A 56 -1.98 2.30 -12.33
C PHE A 56 -2.48 0.86 -12.14
N HIS A 57 -3.79 0.64 -12.11
CA HIS A 57 -4.36 -0.72 -12.05
C HIS A 57 -4.20 -1.48 -13.37
N ASN A 58 -4.28 -0.80 -14.51
CA ASN A 58 -4.36 -1.44 -15.82
C ASN A 58 -3.01 -1.60 -16.55
N GLU A 59 -1.96 -0.87 -16.14
CA GLU A 59 -0.69 -0.85 -16.84
C GLU A 59 0.40 -1.65 -16.11
N ASP A 60 0.48 -2.94 -16.41
CA ASP A 60 1.44 -3.89 -15.82
C ASP A 60 2.91 -3.55 -16.08
N ARG A 61 3.20 -2.73 -17.10
CA ARG A 61 4.57 -2.32 -17.45
C ARG A 61 5.13 -1.23 -16.53
N LEU A 62 4.30 -0.67 -15.65
CA LEU A 62 4.76 0.32 -14.68
C LEU A 62 5.76 -0.30 -13.69
N ASP A 63 6.75 0.49 -13.31
CA ASP A 63 7.65 0.11 -12.23
C ASP A 63 6.88 0.18 -10.90
N LYS A 64 6.51 -0.99 -10.36
CA LYS A 64 5.74 -1.13 -9.11
C LYS A 64 6.36 -0.37 -7.93
N THR A 65 7.68 -0.15 -7.94
CA THR A 65 8.35 0.70 -6.93
C THR A 65 7.91 2.15 -7.06
N VAL A 66 7.96 2.68 -8.27
CA VAL A 66 7.62 4.07 -8.58
C VAL A 66 6.13 4.33 -8.32
N VAL A 67 5.27 3.34 -8.61
CA VAL A 67 3.84 3.42 -8.26
C VAL A 67 3.67 3.50 -6.74
N GLY A 68 4.36 2.65 -5.97
CA GLY A 68 4.28 2.67 -4.51
C GLY A 68 4.77 4.00 -3.91
N ASP A 69 5.91 4.51 -4.41
CA ASP A 69 6.44 5.81 -3.99
C ASP A 69 5.47 6.95 -4.29
N TYR A 70 4.84 6.93 -5.47
CA TYR A 70 3.86 7.94 -5.88
C TYR A 70 2.60 7.89 -5.00
N LEU A 71 2.07 6.70 -4.75
CA LEU A 71 0.86 6.51 -3.92
C LEU A 71 1.12 6.85 -2.45
N GLY A 72 2.33 6.59 -1.96
CA GLY A 72 2.73 6.91 -0.59
C GLY A 72 3.07 8.39 -0.36
N ASP A 73 3.23 9.19 -1.42
CA ASP A 73 3.69 10.57 -1.33
C ASP A 73 2.76 11.46 -0.47
N GLY A 74 3.34 12.48 0.18
CA GLY A 74 2.64 13.40 1.07
C GLY A 74 1.97 14.58 0.35
N ASP A 75 2.17 14.73 -0.96
CA ASP A 75 1.49 15.74 -1.76
C ASP A 75 -0.02 15.49 -1.85
N ASP A 76 -0.83 16.55 -1.79
CA ASP A 76 -2.30 16.45 -1.74
C ASP A 76 -2.90 15.77 -2.98
N PHE A 77 -2.33 16.02 -4.16
CA PHE A 77 -2.79 15.37 -5.38
C PHE A 77 -2.48 13.86 -5.36
N ASN A 78 -1.28 13.48 -4.92
CA ASN A 78 -0.87 12.10 -4.76
C ASN A 78 -1.76 11.34 -3.77
N LYS A 79 -2.07 11.95 -2.62
CA LYS A 79 -3.04 11.42 -1.65
C LYS A 79 -4.40 11.15 -2.28
N ARG A 80 -4.92 12.08 -3.09
CA ARG A 80 -6.19 11.89 -3.80
C ARG A 80 -6.13 10.75 -4.82
N VAL A 81 -5.02 10.59 -5.52
CA VAL A 81 -4.79 9.44 -6.42
C VAL A 81 -4.74 8.14 -5.62
N MET A 82 -4.08 8.14 -4.45
CA MET A 82 -4.01 6.99 -3.56
C MET A 82 -5.38 6.59 -3.03
N TYR A 83 -6.20 7.54 -2.59
CA TYR A 83 -7.57 7.28 -2.18
C TYR A 83 -8.38 6.67 -3.33
N ALA A 84 -8.35 7.28 -4.51
CA ALA A 84 -9.03 6.73 -5.69
C ALA A 84 -8.52 5.33 -6.09
N TYR A 85 -7.22 5.07 -5.94
CA TYR A 85 -6.62 3.77 -6.23
C TYR A 85 -7.17 2.68 -5.30
N VAL A 86 -7.23 2.96 -3.99
CA VAL A 86 -7.74 2.02 -2.98
C VAL A 86 -9.25 1.87 -3.07
N ASP A 87 -9.99 2.94 -3.36
CA ASP A 87 -11.45 2.93 -3.51
C ASP A 87 -11.91 2.12 -4.73
N GLN A 88 -11.04 1.97 -5.74
CA GLN A 88 -11.28 1.08 -6.89
C GLN A 88 -11.04 -0.40 -6.57
N MET A 89 -10.52 -0.74 -5.39
CA MET A 89 -10.33 -2.12 -4.95
C MET A 89 -11.58 -2.65 -4.25
N ASP A 90 -11.90 -3.92 -4.53
CA ASP A 90 -13.00 -4.63 -3.91
C ASP A 90 -12.50 -5.70 -2.94
N PHE A 91 -12.72 -5.43 -1.65
CA PHE A 91 -12.37 -6.32 -0.54
C PHE A 91 -13.59 -7.07 0.02
N SER A 92 -14.76 -6.93 -0.60
CA SER A 92 -16.01 -7.50 -0.09
C SER A 92 -15.93 -9.03 -0.03
N GLY A 93 -16.22 -9.61 1.14
CA GLY A 93 -16.24 -11.05 1.34
C GLY A 93 -14.87 -11.73 1.28
N ARG A 94 -13.78 -10.96 1.22
CA ARG A 94 -12.40 -11.47 1.34
C ARG A 94 -11.99 -11.44 2.79
N ASP A 95 -11.24 -12.45 3.23
CA ASP A 95 -10.53 -12.38 4.51
C ASP A 95 -9.45 -11.29 4.46
N PHE A 96 -9.01 -10.87 5.64
CA PHE A 96 -8.13 -9.72 5.80
C PHE A 96 -6.76 -9.92 5.14
N VAL A 97 -6.20 -11.12 5.22
CA VAL A 97 -4.89 -11.43 4.63
C VAL A 97 -5.00 -11.46 3.10
N THR A 98 -6.06 -12.05 2.55
CA THR A 98 -6.33 -12.04 1.11
C THR A 98 -6.51 -10.62 0.57
N ALA A 99 -7.26 -9.77 1.28
CA ALA A 99 -7.42 -8.36 0.91
C ALA A 99 -6.08 -7.61 0.95
N LEU A 100 -5.26 -7.83 1.99
CA LEU A 100 -3.94 -7.21 2.11
C LEU A 100 -2.99 -7.68 1.00
N ARG A 101 -3.02 -8.96 0.64
CA ARG A 101 -2.24 -9.48 -0.50
C ARG A 101 -2.67 -8.84 -1.82
N LEU A 102 -3.97 -8.68 -2.04
CA LEU A 102 -4.50 -8.02 -3.23
C LEU A 102 -4.03 -6.57 -3.29
N PHE A 103 -4.13 -5.84 -2.18
CA PHE A 103 -3.65 -4.46 -2.06
C PHE A 103 -2.17 -4.33 -2.41
N LEU A 104 -1.33 -5.22 -1.87
CA LEU A 104 0.12 -5.17 -2.02
C LEU A 104 0.65 -5.81 -3.31
N ASP A 105 -0.21 -6.40 -4.14
CA ASP A 105 0.21 -6.93 -5.44
C ASP A 105 0.42 -5.81 -6.46
N GLY A 106 -0.35 -4.71 -6.35
CA GLY A 106 -0.33 -3.61 -7.32
C GLY A 106 0.95 -2.78 -7.33
N PHE A 107 1.65 -2.69 -6.21
CA PHE A 107 2.84 -1.85 -6.05
C PHE A 107 3.87 -2.46 -5.08
N ARG A 108 5.03 -1.82 -4.91
CA ARG A 108 5.97 -2.16 -3.84
C ARG A 108 5.82 -1.17 -2.70
N LEU A 109 5.71 -1.66 -1.48
CA LEU A 109 5.64 -0.78 -0.31
C LEU A 109 6.90 0.09 -0.26
N PRO A 110 6.72 1.42 -0.06
CA PRO A 110 7.84 2.32 0.20
C PRO A 110 8.57 1.93 1.49
N GLY A 111 9.86 2.26 1.59
CA GLY A 111 10.64 2.03 2.82
C GLY A 111 10.42 3.10 3.91
N GLU A 112 9.85 4.25 3.55
CA GLU A 112 9.64 5.38 4.45
C GLU A 112 8.40 5.15 5.32
N ALA A 113 8.57 5.16 6.65
CA ALA A 113 7.51 4.91 7.63
C ALA A 113 6.22 5.71 7.36
N GLN A 114 6.34 7.01 7.10
CA GLN A 114 5.19 7.89 6.85
C GLN A 114 4.41 7.54 5.57
N LYS A 115 5.07 6.96 4.57
CA LYS A 115 4.40 6.52 3.34
C LYS A 115 3.63 5.22 3.56
N ILE A 116 4.24 4.27 4.28
CA ILE A 116 3.59 3.01 4.68
C ILE A 116 2.35 3.32 5.51
N ASP A 117 2.48 4.26 6.45
CA ASP A 117 1.41 4.71 7.33
C ASP A 117 0.16 5.13 6.58
N ARG A 118 0.30 6.07 5.64
CA ARG A 118 -0.80 6.52 4.78
C ARG A 118 -1.46 5.39 3.99
N LEU A 119 -0.66 4.45 3.48
CA LEU A 119 -1.16 3.33 2.68
C LEU A 119 -1.94 2.33 3.55
N MET A 120 -1.43 2.02 4.75
CA MET A 120 -2.08 1.10 5.69
C MET A 120 -3.37 1.70 6.26
N GLU A 121 -3.38 2.99 6.58
CA GLU A 121 -4.56 3.70 7.08
C GLU A 121 -5.70 3.65 6.05
N LYS A 122 -5.41 4.00 4.80
CA LYS A 122 -6.43 3.95 3.75
C LYS A 122 -6.87 2.51 3.42
N PHE A 123 -5.96 1.54 3.44
CA PHE A 123 -6.32 0.13 3.28
C PHE A 123 -7.29 -0.35 4.37
N ALA A 124 -7.00 -0.05 5.63
CA ALA A 124 -7.83 -0.45 6.77
C ALA A 124 -9.23 0.17 6.68
N SER A 125 -9.31 1.48 6.41
CA SER A 125 -10.57 2.19 6.16
C SER A 125 -11.37 1.50 5.06
N ARG A 126 -10.76 1.21 3.91
CA ARG A 126 -11.44 0.57 2.78
C ARG A 126 -11.89 -0.86 3.10
N TYR A 127 -11.08 -1.64 3.81
CA TYR A 127 -11.46 -3.00 4.19
C TYR A 127 -12.72 -3.00 5.06
N CYS A 128 -12.79 -2.10 6.05
CA CYS A 128 -13.96 -1.96 6.91
C CYS A 128 -15.20 -1.49 6.13
N GLU A 129 -15.05 -0.55 5.20
CA GLU A 129 -16.13 -0.10 4.31
C GLU A 129 -16.70 -1.24 3.44
N CYS A 130 -15.84 -2.12 2.92
CA CYS A 130 -16.27 -3.27 2.11
C CYS A 130 -16.89 -4.40 2.96
N ASN A 131 -16.61 -4.45 4.27
CA ASN A 131 -17.00 -5.55 5.15
C ASN A 131 -17.73 -5.05 6.43
N PRO A 132 -18.79 -4.24 6.32
CA PRO A 132 -19.42 -3.58 7.47
C PRO A 132 -20.08 -4.56 8.45
N ASN A 133 -20.44 -5.77 7.98
CA ASN A 133 -21.14 -6.78 8.77
C ASN A 133 -20.20 -7.84 9.36
N LEU A 134 -18.88 -7.70 9.19
CA LEU A 134 -17.92 -8.70 9.69
C LEU A 134 -17.94 -8.76 11.23
N GLY A 135 -18.23 -7.64 11.90
CA GLY A 135 -18.34 -7.56 13.36
C GLY A 135 -17.05 -7.88 14.13
N LEU A 136 -15.93 -7.98 13.41
CA LEU A 136 -14.65 -8.45 13.94
C LEU A 136 -13.76 -7.31 14.46
N PHE A 137 -13.85 -6.14 13.82
CA PHE A 137 -13.10 -4.95 14.19
C PHE A 137 -14.04 -3.93 14.84
N ALA A 138 -13.66 -3.44 16.02
CA ALA A 138 -14.37 -2.37 16.70
C ALA A 138 -14.22 -1.04 15.94
N SER A 139 -13.06 -0.81 15.33
CA SER A 139 -12.73 0.40 14.59
C SER A 139 -11.81 0.13 13.39
N ALA A 140 -11.68 1.11 12.49
CA ALA A 140 -10.67 1.05 11.42
C ALA A 140 -9.24 1.03 11.98
N ASP A 141 -9.03 1.57 13.18
CA ASP A 141 -7.75 1.57 13.87
C ASP A 141 -7.31 0.15 14.23
N THR A 142 -8.25 -0.71 14.68
CA THR A 142 -7.96 -2.14 14.89
C THR A 142 -7.49 -2.82 13.61
N ALA A 143 -8.16 -2.57 12.50
CA ALA A 143 -7.77 -3.13 11.19
C ALA A 143 -6.39 -2.60 10.76
N TYR A 144 -6.11 -1.32 10.98
CA TYR A 144 -4.82 -0.69 10.69
C TYR A 144 -3.68 -1.32 11.52
N VAL A 145 -3.86 -1.48 12.84
CA VAL A 145 -2.87 -2.12 13.72
C VAL A 145 -2.65 -3.57 13.30
N LEU A 146 -3.73 -4.30 12.96
CA LEU A 146 -3.63 -5.67 12.48
C LEU A 146 -2.87 -5.74 11.15
N ALA A 147 -3.08 -4.83 10.20
CA ALA A 147 -2.33 -4.79 8.95
C ALA A 147 -0.83 -4.66 9.22
N TYR A 148 -0.43 -3.74 10.11
CA TYR A 148 0.95 -3.59 10.54
C TYR A 148 1.50 -4.85 11.22
N SER A 149 0.71 -5.50 12.07
CA SER A 149 1.09 -6.78 12.69
C SER A 149 1.48 -7.82 11.65
N ILE A 150 0.73 -7.89 10.55
CA ILE A 150 0.92 -8.86 9.48
C ILE A 150 2.16 -8.52 8.66
N ILE A 151 2.39 -7.24 8.37
CA ILE A 151 3.62 -6.77 7.72
C ILE A 151 4.86 -7.11 8.56
N MET A 152 4.77 -6.93 9.86
CA MET A 152 5.85 -7.29 10.76
C MET A 152 6.04 -8.81 10.83
N LEU A 153 4.95 -9.58 10.91
CA LEU A 153 5.00 -11.03 10.96
C LEU A 153 5.62 -11.62 9.68
N THR A 154 5.20 -11.16 8.49
CA THR A 154 5.78 -11.66 7.22
C THR A 154 7.27 -11.33 7.14
N THR A 155 7.67 -10.15 7.62
CA THR A 155 9.08 -9.73 7.69
C THR A 155 9.86 -10.63 8.65
N ASP A 156 9.31 -10.90 9.83
CA ASP A 156 9.93 -11.74 10.84
C ASP A 156 10.12 -13.17 10.36
N LEU A 157 9.05 -13.82 9.90
CA LEU A 157 9.05 -15.24 9.52
C LEU A 157 9.92 -15.51 8.28
N HIS A 158 9.87 -14.65 7.26
CA HIS A 158 10.49 -14.94 5.95
C HIS A 158 11.84 -14.28 5.73
N SER A 159 12.25 -13.30 6.55
CA SER A 159 13.59 -12.71 6.45
C SER A 159 14.67 -13.68 6.92
N PRO A 160 15.71 -14.00 6.13
CA PRO A 160 16.79 -14.89 6.57
C PRO A 160 17.65 -14.31 7.70
N GLN A 161 17.42 -13.05 8.08
CA GLN A 161 18.21 -12.33 9.08
C GLN A 161 17.69 -12.51 10.49
N VAL A 162 16.38 -12.73 10.61
CA VAL A 162 15.75 -12.99 11.89
C VAL A 162 16.04 -14.45 12.25
N ARG A 163 16.96 -14.64 13.21
CA ARG A 163 17.36 -15.98 13.68
C ARG A 163 16.30 -16.62 14.55
N ASN A 164 15.73 -15.83 15.45
CA ASN A 164 14.69 -16.27 16.38
C ASN A 164 13.37 -15.76 15.85
N LYS A 165 12.62 -16.63 15.19
CA LYS A 165 11.31 -16.30 14.63
C LYS A 165 10.28 -16.11 15.73
N MET A 166 9.38 -15.17 15.53
CA MET A 166 8.19 -14.98 16.34
C MET A 166 7.36 -16.27 16.31
N THR A 167 6.98 -16.79 17.46
CA THR A 167 6.05 -17.94 17.54
C THR A 167 4.61 -17.47 17.39
N LYS A 168 3.71 -18.42 17.12
CA LYS A 168 2.27 -18.15 17.05
C LYS A 168 1.75 -17.52 18.35
N GLU A 169 2.18 -18.04 19.49
CA GLU A 169 1.78 -17.56 20.82
C GLU A 169 2.29 -16.13 21.05
N GLN A 170 3.51 -15.82 20.60
CA GLN A 170 4.06 -14.47 20.66
C GLN A 170 3.27 -13.51 19.77
N TYR A 171 2.90 -13.92 18.55
CA TYR A 171 2.08 -13.11 17.65
C TYR A 171 0.69 -12.82 18.24
N ILE A 172 0.03 -13.84 18.80
CA ILE A 172 -1.27 -13.67 19.49
C ILE A 172 -1.12 -12.73 20.69
N SER A 173 -0.10 -12.94 21.53
CA SER A 173 0.14 -12.11 22.72
C SER A 173 0.40 -10.65 22.39
N MET A 174 1.08 -10.40 21.27
CA MET A 174 1.42 -9.05 20.81
C MET A 174 0.21 -8.27 20.30
N ASN A 175 -0.81 -8.96 19.78
CA ASN A 175 -2.05 -8.36 19.30
C ASN A 175 -3.16 -8.32 20.36
N ARG A 176 -2.82 -8.48 21.65
CA ARG A 176 -3.79 -8.32 22.74
C ARG A 176 -4.18 -6.86 22.91
N GLY A 177 -5.47 -6.61 23.19
CA GLY A 177 -6.01 -5.28 23.46
C GLY A 177 -6.15 -4.36 22.24
N ILE A 178 -5.79 -4.80 21.03
CA ILE A 178 -5.81 -3.94 19.83
C ILE A 178 -7.22 -3.61 19.33
N ASN A 179 -8.24 -4.30 19.84
CA ASN A 179 -9.64 -4.17 19.42
C ASN A 179 -10.39 -3.29 20.42
N ASP A 180 -10.03 -2.01 20.51
CA ASP A 180 -10.56 -1.05 21.49
C ASP A 180 -10.47 -1.59 22.94
N GLN A 181 -9.26 -1.94 23.37
CA GLN A 181 -8.96 -2.56 24.67
C GLN A 181 -9.49 -4.00 24.86
N SER A 182 -10.17 -4.54 23.85
CA SER A 182 -10.54 -5.96 23.77
C SER A 182 -9.58 -6.75 22.86
N ASP A 183 -9.71 -8.07 22.88
CA ASP A 183 -8.90 -8.95 22.04
C ASP A 183 -9.64 -9.32 20.74
N LEU A 184 -8.87 -9.50 19.66
CA LEU A 184 -9.37 -10.26 18.51
C LEU A 184 -9.44 -11.75 18.87
N PRO A 185 -10.36 -12.53 18.25
CA PRO A 185 -10.45 -13.96 18.49
C PRO A 185 -9.10 -14.66 18.29
N GLN A 186 -8.71 -15.48 19.26
CA GLN A 186 -7.42 -16.16 19.22
C GLN A 186 -7.27 -17.08 18.00
N GLU A 187 -8.35 -17.76 17.63
CA GLU A 187 -8.39 -18.62 16.43
C GLU A 187 -8.13 -17.79 15.16
N TYR A 188 -8.73 -16.61 15.05
CA TYR A 188 -8.52 -15.71 13.92
C TYR A 188 -7.05 -15.27 13.79
N LEU A 189 -6.41 -14.90 14.89
CA LEU A 189 -4.98 -14.56 14.90
C LEU A 189 -4.09 -15.78 14.61
N SER A 190 -4.49 -16.97 15.07
CA SER A 190 -3.80 -18.24 14.75
C SER A 190 -3.86 -18.54 13.25
N ASP A 191 -5.02 -18.38 12.63
CA ASP A 191 -5.23 -18.63 11.21
C ASP A 191 -4.41 -17.66 10.34
N ILE A 192 -4.38 -16.38 10.72
CA ILE A 192 -3.50 -15.38 10.10
C ILE A 192 -2.04 -15.81 10.20
N TYR A 193 -1.60 -16.23 11.39
CA TYR A 193 -0.21 -16.66 11.59
C TYR A 193 0.14 -17.83 10.67
N ASP A 194 -0.70 -18.86 10.63
CA ASP A 194 -0.47 -20.05 9.80
C ASP A 194 -0.48 -19.71 8.31
N GLU A 195 -1.37 -18.83 7.86
CA GLU A 195 -1.38 -18.39 6.46
C GLU A 195 -0.10 -17.63 6.09
N ILE A 196 0.35 -16.71 6.94
CA ILE A 196 1.57 -15.94 6.68
C ILE A 196 2.78 -16.84 6.76
N ALA A 197 2.87 -17.76 7.72
CA ALA A 197 3.95 -18.73 7.83
C ALA A 197 4.03 -19.64 6.59
N GLY A 198 2.88 -20.10 6.09
CA GLY A 198 2.82 -20.93 4.89
C GLY A 198 3.08 -20.18 3.59
N ARG A 199 2.72 -18.90 3.51
CA ARG A 199 2.85 -18.09 2.28
C ARG A 199 3.24 -16.65 2.61
N GLU A 200 4.49 -16.29 2.31
CA GLU A 200 4.99 -14.92 2.42
C GLU A 200 4.11 -13.91 1.65
N ILE A 201 3.88 -12.72 2.23
CA ILE A 201 3.42 -11.57 1.45
C ILE A 201 4.62 -11.03 0.69
N LYS A 202 4.61 -11.14 -0.64
CA LYS A 202 5.74 -10.75 -1.51
C LYS A 202 5.92 -9.23 -1.56
N MET A 203 6.54 -8.69 -0.52
CA MET A 203 6.96 -7.30 -0.41
C MET A 203 8.39 -7.20 -0.95
N LYS A 204 8.59 -7.09 -2.27
CA LYS A 204 9.94 -6.72 -2.74
C LYS A 204 10.15 -5.25 -2.35
N PRO A 205 11.19 -4.89 -1.58
CA PRO A 205 11.41 -3.49 -1.20
C PRO A 205 11.52 -2.61 -2.45
N GLY A 206 10.84 -1.46 -2.41
CA GLY A 206 10.98 -0.43 -3.43
C GLY A 206 12.39 0.16 -3.39
N LEU A 207 13.26 -0.25 -4.31
CA LEU A 207 14.55 0.41 -4.47
C LEU A 207 14.30 1.79 -5.09
N ASN A 208 14.39 2.84 -4.27
CA ASN A 208 14.68 4.18 -4.76
C ASN A 208 15.91 4.07 -5.68
N LYS A 209 15.71 4.22 -7.00
CA LYS A 209 16.82 4.36 -7.93
C LYS A 209 17.53 5.65 -7.55
N LEU A 210 18.68 5.52 -6.88
CA LEU A 210 19.65 6.60 -6.78
C LEU A 210 19.76 7.29 -8.15
N PRO A 211 19.72 8.64 -8.23
CA PRO A 211 19.87 9.33 -9.48
C PRO A 211 21.16 8.83 -10.16
N LYS A 212 21.03 8.43 -11.43
CA LYS A 212 22.16 8.02 -12.27
C LYS A 212 23.11 9.19 -12.47
N GLN A 213 23.92 9.49 -11.48
CA GLN A 213 25.19 10.18 -11.62
C GLN A 213 26.23 9.33 -10.89
N ASN A 214 27.14 8.80 -11.69
CA ASN A 214 28.28 7.96 -11.34
C ASN A 214 27.93 6.52 -10.92
N ALA A 215 27.88 5.65 -11.94
CA ALA A 215 27.98 4.21 -11.76
C ALA A 215 29.35 3.85 -11.17
N THR A 216 29.45 3.82 -9.84
CA THR A 216 30.36 2.91 -9.16
C THR A 216 29.53 1.73 -8.66
N ALA A 217 29.95 0.54 -9.06
CA ALA A 217 29.30 -0.72 -8.77
C ALA A 217 29.05 -0.87 -7.26
N THR A 218 27.84 -0.57 -6.80
CA THR A 218 27.40 -0.93 -5.46
C THR A 218 27.33 -2.45 -5.46
N SER A 219 28.27 -3.10 -4.74
CA SER A 219 28.34 -4.55 -4.62
C SER A 219 26.95 -5.10 -4.26
N GLU A 220 26.58 -6.28 -4.76
CA GLU A 220 25.35 -6.96 -4.34
C GLU A 220 25.23 -7.05 -2.81
N ARG A 221 26.36 -7.14 -2.11
CA ARG A 221 26.43 -7.15 -0.64
C ARG A 221 25.95 -5.82 -0.03
N GLN A 222 26.31 -4.71 -0.65
CA GLN A 222 25.95 -3.37 -0.21
C GLN A 222 24.49 -3.04 -0.54
N ARG A 223 23.98 -3.54 -1.68
CA ARG A 223 22.54 -3.48 -2.00
C ARG A 223 21.70 -4.33 -1.06
N LYS A 224 22.15 -5.54 -0.72
CA LYS A 224 21.52 -6.38 0.32
C LYS A 224 21.54 -5.66 1.66
N LEU A 225 22.66 -5.05 2.05
CA LEU A 225 22.76 -4.34 3.34
C LEU A 225 21.76 -3.19 3.46
N LEU A 226 21.58 -2.39 2.41
CA LEU A 226 20.58 -1.32 2.39
C LEU A 226 19.15 -1.85 2.49
N GLN A 227 18.82 -2.90 1.72
CA GLN A 227 17.51 -3.57 1.82
C GLN A 227 17.23 -4.08 3.24
N ASN A 228 18.26 -4.55 3.95
CA ASN A 228 18.13 -5.02 5.32
C ASN A 228 17.86 -3.88 6.30
N VAL A 229 18.50 -2.73 6.12
CA VAL A 229 18.30 -1.55 6.97
C VAL A 229 16.87 -1.03 6.83
N GLU A 230 16.33 -0.99 5.61
CA GLU A 230 14.95 -0.57 5.36
C GLU A 230 13.93 -1.57 5.93
N LEU A 231 14.15 -2.88 5.76
CA LEU A 231 13.30 -3.90 6.34
C LEU A 231 13.30 -3.84 7.88
N ALA A 232 14.46 -3.57 8.48
CA ALA A 232 14.58 -3.36 9.93
C ALA A 232 13.86 -2.08 10.39
N ALA A 233 13.91 -0.99 9.61
CA ALA A 233 13.20 0.24 9.91
C ALA A 233 11.68 0.06 9.84
N MET A 234 11.17 -0.70 8.87
CA MET A 234 9.75 -1.08 8.79
C MET A 234 9.33 -1.90 10.02
N ALA A 235 10.12 -2.90 10.41
CA ALA A 235 9.83 -3.70 11.59
C ALA A 235 9.87 -2.88 12.90
N GLN A 236 10.80 -1.92 13.03
CA GLN A 236 10.85 -1.01 14.18
C GLN A 236 9.63 -0.07 14.23
N THR A 237 9.22 0.47 13.09
CA THR A 237 8.03 1.31 12.97
C THR A 237 6.78 0.55 13.40
N ALA A 238 6.62 -0.69 12.91
CA ALA A 238 5.48 -1.53 13.27
C ALA A 238 5.42 -1.81 14.79
N ARG A 239 6.56 -2.07 15.45
CA ARG A 239 6.60 -2.25 16.91
C ARG A 239 6.20 -0.98 17.66
N ALA A 240 6.76 0.17 17.29
CA ALA A 240 6.47 1.43 17.99
C ALA A 240 4.97 1.79 17.90
N LEU A 241 4.35 1.53 16.75
CA LEU A 241 2.91 1.76 16.56
C LEU A 241 2.05 0.77 17.35
N MET A 242 2.46 -0.50 17.43
CA MET A 242 1.78 -1.49 18.27
C MET A 242 1.86 -1.15 19.75
N GLU A 243 3.01 -0.68 20.22
CA GLU A 243 3.19 -0.18 21.59
C GLU A 243 2.30 1.04 21.86
N ALA A 244 2.16 1.94 20.89
CA ALA A 244 1.27 3.09 21.01
C ALA A 244 -0.22 2.67 21.08
N ALA A 245 -0.62 1.68 20.27
CA ALA A 245 -2.00 1.18 20.26
C ALA A 245 -2.36 0.37 21.51
N SER A 246 -1.40 -0.34 22.12
CA SER A 246 -1.63 -1.12 23.35
C SER A 246 -1.71 -0.25 24.62
N HIS A 247 -1.16 0.97 24.57
CA HIS A 247 -1.15 1.93 25.68
C HIS A 247 -2.16 3.07 25.55
N TYR A 248 -3.09 3.00 24.59
CA TYR A 248 -4.11 4.04 24.42
C TYR A 248 -5.20 3.93 25.50
N GLU A 249 -5.01 4.64 26.62
CA GLU A 249 -6.11 5.05 27.50
C GLU A 249 -6.87 6.17 26.80
N ALA A 250 -7.97 5.83 26.11
CA ALA A 250 -8.89 6.82 25.59
C ALA A 250 -9.52 7.57 26.79
N GLU A 251 -9.14 8.82 26.98
CA GLU A 251 -9.80 9.72 27.93
C GLU A 251 -11.20 10.05 27.38
N PHE A 252 -12.18 9.19 27.68
CA PHE A 252 -13.57 9.40 27.29
C PHE A 252 -14.14 10.63 28.01
N THR A 253 -14.19 11.78 27.33
CA THR A 253 -15.07 12.86 27.74
C THR A 253 -16.49 12.53 27.28
N SER A 254 -17.27 11.92 28.17
CA SER A 254 -18.72 11.78 28.00
C SER A 254 -19.35 13.17 27.96
N ALA A 255 -19.69 13.64 26.76
CA ALA A 255 -20.47 14.85 26.56
C ALA A 255 -21.94 14.60 26.90
N SER A 256 -22.24 14.43 28.18
CA SER A 256 -23.60 14.49 28.71
C SER A 256 -23.93 15.92 29.10
N HIS A 257 -24.12 16.81 28.11
CA HIS A 257 -25.06 17.92 28.26
C HIS A 257 -25.44 18.57 26.92
N CYS A 258 -26.74 18.62 26.71
CA CYS A 258 -27.44 19.36 25.68
C CYS A 258 -27.32 20.87 25.89
N GLU A 259 -26.47 21.58 25.15
CA GLU A 259 -26.58 23.04 25.02
C GLU A 259 -26.31 23.53 23.58
N HIS A 260 -27.42 23.92 22.93
CA HIS A 260 -27.59 25.02 21.99
C HIS A 260 -26.47 25.33 20.98
N VAL A 261 -26.65 24.84 19.75
CA VAL A 261 -26.04 25.45 18.55
C VAL A 261 -26.62 26.86 18.38
N ARG A 262 -25.74 27.89 18.44
CA ARG A 262 -26.00 29.17 17.76
C ARG A 262 -25.05 29.30 16.56
N PRO A 263 -25.53 29.83 15.42
CA PRO A 263 -24.69 30.00 14.24
C PRO A 263 -23.78 31.22 14.41
N MET A 264 -22.49 31.05 14.09
CA MET A 264 -21.63 32.20 13.81
C MET A 264 -21.96 32.73 12.41
N PHE A 265 -22.26 34.02 12.35
CA PHE A 265 -22.13 34.83 11.14
C PHE A 265 -20.69 34.83 10.64
#